data_AF-A0A3L8SQH5-F1
#
_entry.id   AF-A0A3L8SQH5-F1
#
_cell.length_a   1.000
_cell.length_b   1.000
_cell.length_c   1.000
_cell.angle_alpha   90.00
_cell.angle_beta   90.00
_cell.angle_gamma   90.00
#
_symmetry.space_group_name_H-M   'P 1'
#
loop_
_entity.id
_entity.type
_entity.pdbx_description
1 polymer ?
#
loop_
_entity_poly.entity_id
_entity_poly.type
_entity_poly.pdbx_seq_one_letter_code
_entity_poly.pdbx_strand_id
1 'polypeptide(L)'
;MTLLKLSLMAFSFVFWAAGLTMLIIGLWAKVSLGSYLALSASGYPSAPAILLATGVAVIIWGFLGCFGAATEHRGLLRAYSAFLAAVLAAGLAAGLSALLYRQTLARGFQAGLRQALLAYGEDDAVADALDALQRALSCCGVQSYRDWLASPWGRQQNGSVPLSCCRDRRGCRRSPPDARRLHRDGCFGRVSAFVGSNMFYVATAALGLALLQLVGIVLACLLAARAPAHLLGTTTPP
;
A
#
# COMPACT_ATOMS: atom_id res chain seq x y z
N MET A 1 18.74 24.67 -20.42
CA MET A 1 19.29 23.64 -19.49
C MET A 1 18.71 23.79 -18.09
N THR A 2 18.61 25.01 -17.57
CA THR A 2 18.00 25.36 -16.27
C THR A 2 16.56 24.87 -16.11
N LEU A 3 15.70 25.04 -17.12
CA LEU A 3 14.30 24.58 -17.07
C LEU A 3 14.19 23.06 -16.83
N LEU A 4 15.01 22.27 -17.52
CA LEU A 4 15.01 20.80 -17.42
C LEU A 4 15.48 20.31 -16.05
N LYS A 5 16.50 20.97 -15.49
CA LYS A 5 16.97 20.73 -14.12
C LYS A 5 15.88 21.05 -13.10
N LEU A 6 15.29 22.24 -13.21
CA LEU A 6 14.25 22.70 -12.29
C LEU A 6 13.03 21.78 -12.34
N SER A 7 12.60 21.36 -13.53
CA SER A 7 11.48 20.41 -13.68
C SER A 7 11.78 19.05 -13.06
N LEU A 8 12.98 18.49 -13.28
CA LEU A 8 13.36 17.19 -12.72
C LEU A 8 13.52 17.24 -11.21
N MET A 9 14.06 18.35 -10.69
CA MET A 9 14.20 18.60 -9.26
C MET A 9 12.84 18.75 -8.58
N ALA A 10 11.93 19.54 -9.18
CA ALA A 10 10.56 19.69 -8.68
C ALA A 10 9.81 18.34 -8.69
N PHE A 11 9.91 17.58 -9.78
CA PHE A 11 9.35 16.24 -9.89
C PHE A 11 9.87 15.32 -8.79
N SER A 12 11.19 15.25 -8.61
CA SER A 12 11.84 14.40 -7.61
C SER A 12 11.49 14.81 -6.17
N PHE A 13 11.33 16.11 -5.93
CA PHE A 13 10.91 16.64 -4.64
C PHE A 13 9.48 16.23 -4.28
N VAL A 14 8.55 16.21 -5.25
CA VAL A 14 7.19 15.71 -5.02
C VAL A 14 7.20 14.25 -4.58
N PHE A 15 7.99 13.40 -5.24
CA PHE A 15 8.14 11.99 -4.82
C PHE A 15 8.79 11.86 -3.45
N TRP A 16 9.81 12.65 -3.16
CA TRP A 16 10.45 12.67 -1.85
C TRP A 16 9.45 13.03 -0.74
N ALA A 17 8.65 14.09 -0.95
CA ALA A 17 7.61 14.51 -0.02
C ALA A 17 6.54 13.42 0.15
N ALA A 18 6.09 12.80 -0.95
CA ALA A 18 5.16 11.67 -0.90
C ALA A 18 5.73 10.49 -0.09
N GLY A 19 6.99 10.13 -0.29
CA GLY A 19 7.68 9.11 0.49
C GLY A 19 7.73 9.44 1.98
N LEU A 20 7.98 10.71 2.33
CA LEU A 20 7.95 11.17 3.73
C LEU A 20 6.55 11.03 4.34
N THR A 21 5.49 11.40 3.61
CA THR A 21 4.12 11.19 4.10
C THR A 21 3.79 9.71 4.29
N MET A 22 4.24 8.83 3.38
CA MET A 22 4.08 7.39 3.52
C MET A 22 4.83 6.85 4.75
N LEU A 23 6.03 7.36 5.04
CA LEU A 23 6.75 6.99 6.26
C LEU A 23 6.04 7.45 7.52
N ILE A 24 5.53 8.68 7.55
CA ILE A 24 4.79 9.19 8.71
C ILE A 24 3.54 8.35 8.96
N ILE A 25 2.76 8.06 7.91
CA ILE A 25 1.55 7.23 8.01
C ILE A 25 1.92 5.80 8.40
N GLY A 26 2.98 5.22 7.80
CA GLY A 26 3.45 3.88 8.11
C GLY A 26 3.97 3.75 9.54
N LEU A 27 4.65 4.78 10.04
CA LEU A 27 5.14 4.82 11.41
C LEU A 27 4.00 5.03 12.39
N TRP A 28 3.06 5.92 12.09
CA TRP A 28 1.85 6.11 12.88
C TRP A 28 1.02 4.83 12.96
N ALA A 29 0.81 4.15 11.82
CA ALA A 29 0.17 2.85 11.77
C ALA A 29 0.96 1.82 12.58
N LYS A 30 2.28 1.76 12.41
CA LYS A 30 3.14 0.86 13.18
C LYS A 30 3.09 1.17 14.67
N VAL A 31 3.05 2.43 15.13
CA VAL A 31 3.00 2.80 16.56
C VAL A 31 1.62 2.53 17.15
N SER A 32 0.55 2.87 16.42
CA SER A 32 -0.81 2.51 16.81
C SER A 32 -1.02 0.99 16.91
N LEU A 33 -0.26 0.21 16.13
CA LEU A 33 -0.22 -1.26 16.15
C LEU A 33 1.02 -1.82 16.89
N GLY A 34 1.83 -0.96 17.53
CA GLY A 34 3.27 -1.19 17.76
C GLY A 34 3.62 -2.02 18.97
N SER A 35 2.78 -1.98 20.00
CA SER A 35 2.91 -2.84 21.17
C SER A 35 2.65 -4.33 20.83
N TYR A 36 2.13 -4.63 19.64
CA TYR A 36 1.62 -5.97 19.28
C TYR A 36 2.37 -6.62 18.11
N LEU A 37 2.98 -5.84 17.22
CA LEU A 37 3.86 -6.33 16.13
C LEU A 37 5.21 -6.90 16.61
N ALA A 38 5.59 -6.67 17.88
CA ALA A 38 6.81 -7.21 18.47
C ALA A 38 6.72 -8.73 18.80
N LEU A 39 5.51 -9.29 18.86
CA LEU A 39 5.29 -10.72 19.12
C LEU A 39 5.03 -11.55 17.84
N SER A 40 4.66 -10.92 16.73
CA SER A 40 4.38 -11.59 15.45
C SER A 40 5.64 -11.72 14.58
N ALA A 41 6.66 -12.41 15.10
CA ALA A 41 7.87 -12.78 14.35
C ALA A 41 7.64 -14.03 13.46
N SER A 42 6.51 -14.09 12.73
CA SER A 42 6.15 -15.23 11.88
C SER A 42 5.93 -14.80 10.42
N GLY A 43 7.04 -14.63 9.71
CA GLY A 43 7.21 -15.00 8.29
C GLY A 43 6.52 -14.19 7.19
N TYR A 44 5.55 -13.30 7.47
CA TYR A 44 4.90 -12.47 6.43
C TYR A 44 5.04 -10.97 6.70
N PRO A 45 5.44 -10.15 5.70
CA PRO A 45 5.53 -8.70 5.89
C PRO A 45 4.13 -8.13 6.12
N SER A 46 3.92 -7.54 7.29
CA SER A 46 2.66 -6.86 7.63
C SER A 46 2.45 -5.63 6.73
N ALA A 47 1.20 -5.27 6.46
CA ALA A 47 0.87 -4.12 5.61
C ALA A 47 1.58 -2.81 6.02
N PRO A 48 1.71 -2.47 7.32
CA PRO A 48 2.50 -1.31 7.75
C PRO A 48 4.00 -1.43 7.43
N ALA A 49 4.57 -2.64 7.50
CA ALA A 49 5.98 -2.86 7.18
C ALA A 49 6.26 -2.65 5.67
N ILE A 50 5.35 -3.10 4.81
CA ILE A 50 5.42 -2.84 3.36
C ILE A 50 5.33 -1.34 3.08
N LEU A 51 4.41 -0.64 3.74
CA LEU A 51 4.25 0.82 3.58
C LEU A 51 5.50 1.58 4.02
N LEU A 52 6.10 1.20 5.15
CA LEU A 52 7.37 1.75 5.62
C LEU A 52 8.52 1.48 4.66
N ALA A 53 8.71 0.23 4.23
CA ALA A 53 9.77 -0.14 3.30
C ALA A 53 9.67 0.61 1.97
N THR A 54 8.44 0.71 1.44
CA THR A 54 8.16 1.45 0.20
C THR A 54 8.41 2.96 0.40
N GLY A 55 8.00 3.53 1.54
CA GLY A 55 8.25 4.93 1.87
C GLY A 55 9.75 5.27 1.92
N VAL A 56 10.56 4.44 2.60
CA VAL A 56 12.03 4.62 2.65
C VAL A 56 12.61 4.58 1.24
N ALA A 57 12.22 3.59 0.44
CA ALA A 57 12.68 3.47 -0.92
C ALA A 57 12.36 4.74 -1.73
N VAL A 58 11.10 5.19 -1.73
CA VAL A 58 10.66 6.38 -2.47
C VAL A 58 11.43 7.64 -2.03
N ILE A 59 11.74 7.82 -0.75
CA ILE A 59 12.56 8.93 -0.25
C ILE A 59 13.98 8.88 -0.81
N ILE A 60 14.63 7.71 -0.73
CA ILE A 60 15.99 7.51 -1.25
C ILE A 60 16.01 7.86 -2.74
N TRP A 61 15.08 7.33 -3.52
CA TRP A 61 15.00 7.59 -4.96
C TRP A 61 14.68 9.04 -5.29
N GLY A 62 13.79 9.70 -4.53
CA GLY A 62 13.52 11.12 -4.66
C GLY A 62 14.76 11.98 -4.40
N PHE A 63 15.54 11.63 -3.37
CA PHE A 63 16.81 12.31 -3.07
C PHE A 63 17.85 12.10 -4.18
N LEU A 64 18.01 10.87 -4.69
CA LEU A 64 18.89 10.60 -5.83
C LEU A 64 18.48 11.38 -7.09
N GLY A 65 17.18 11.56 -7.33
CA GLY A 65 16.67 12.37 -8.43
C GLY A 65 17.07 13.85 -8.31
N CYS A 66 16.89 14.44 -7.12
CA CYS A 66 17.33 15.81 -6.83
C CYS A 66 18.85 15.96 -6.94
N PHE A 67 19.62 15.04 -6.35
CA PHE A 67 21.08 15.07 -6.38
C PHE A 67 21.64 14.86 -7.80
N GLY A 68 21.02 13.98 -8.60
CA GLY A 68 21.36 13.79 -10.01
C GLY A 68 21.07 15.02 -10.86
N ALA A 69 19.96 15.72 -10.59
CA ALA A 69 19.63 16.97 -11.27
C ALA A 69 20.60 18.11 -10.90
N ALA A 70 21.05 18.18 -9.64
CA ALA A 70 21.95 19.22 -9.15
C ALA A 70 23.41 19.01 -9.61
N THR A 71 23.91 17.77 -9.57
CA THR A 71 25.31 17.44 -9.89
C THR A 71 25.58 17.27 -11.38
N GLU A 72 24.53 17.15 -12.21
CA GLU A 72 24.65 16.84 -13.66
C GLU A 72 25.50 15.60 -13.98
N HIS A 73 25.69 14.70 -13.02
CA HIS A 73 26.51 13.53 -13.25
C HIS A 73 25.79 12.54 -14.17
N ARG A 74 26.26 12.39 -15.42
CA ARG A 74 25.65 11.54 -16.46
C ARG A 74 25.34 10.12 -15.97
N GLY A 75 26.27 9.51 -15.24
CA GLY A 75 26.11 8.15 -14.72
C GLY A 75 24.95 8.04 -13.72
N LEU A 76 24.78 9.07 -12.87
CA LEU A 76 23.75 9.08 -11.84
C LEU A 76 22.35 9.31 -12.46
N LEU A 77 22.26 10.21 -13.44
CA LEU A 77 21.02 10.43 -14.20
C LEU A 77 20.60 9.20 -15.02
N ARG A 78 21.57 8.47 -15.61
CA ARG A 78 21.30 7.20 -16.30
C ARG A 78 20.79 6.13 -15.33
N ALA A 79 21.46 5.96 -14.18
CA ALA A 79 21.01 5.02 -13.15
C ALA A 79 19.59 5.34 -12.65
N TYR A 80 19.30 6.63 -12.42
CA TYR A 80 17.96 7.09 -12.05
C TYR A 80 16.91 6.78 -13.14
N SER A 81 17.22 7.05 -14.41
CA SER A 81 16.30 6.73 -15.52
C SER A 81 16.06 5.22 -15.69
N ALA A 82 17.10 4.40 -15.52
CA ALA A 82 16.99 2.94 -15.58
C ALA A 82 16.13 2.41 -14.44
N PHE A 83 16.29 2.96 -13.24
CA PHE A 83 15.45 2.61 -12.09
C PHE A 83 13.97 2.96 -12.34
N LEU A 84 13.67 4.18 -12.81
CA LEU A 84 12.29 4.56 -13.12
C LEU A 84 11.67 3.66 -14.20
N ALA A 85 12.45 3.27 -15.21
CA ALA A 85 12.00 2.33 -16.24
C ALA A 85 11.72 0.93 -15.68
N ALA A 86 12.58 0.43 -14.78
CA ALA A 86 12.36 -0.85 -14.11
C ALA A 86 11.09 -0.84 -13.25
N VAL A 87 10.82 0.25 -12.52
CA VAL A 87 9.58 0.42 -11.74
C VAL A 87 8.36 0.46 -12.66
N LEU A 88 8.43 1.16 -13.79
CA LEU A 88 7.35 1.18 -14.78
C LEU A 88 7.06 -0.23 -15.32
N ALA A 89 8.10 -0.97 -15.70
CA ALA A 89 7.96 -2.35 -16.18
C ALA A 89 7.37 -3.28 -15.11
N ALA A 90 7.83 -3.18 -13.86
CA ALA A 90 7.29 -3.93 -12.74
C ALA A 90 5.82 -3.57 -12.47
N GLY A 91 5.46 -2.29 -12.56
CA GLY A 91 4.09 -1.81 -12.43
C GLY A 91 3.17 -2.35 -13.53
N LEU A 92 3.62 -2.35 -14.78
CA LEU A 92 2.89 -2.95 -15.90
C LEU A 92 2.70 -4.46 -15.71
N ALA A 93 3.75 -5.17 -15.30
CA ALA A 93 3.68 -6.60 -15.01
C ALA A 93 2.72 -6.90 -13.86
N ALA A 94 2.76 -6.12 -12.77
CA ALA A 94 1.85 -6.23 -11.65
C ALA A 94 0.39 -5.94 -12.05
N GLY A 95 0.15 -4.89 -12.84
CA GLY A 95 -1.17 -4.56 -13.38
C GLY A 95 -1.74 -5.66 -14.26
N LEU A 96 -0.94 -6.20 -15.19
CA LEU A 96 -1.33 -7.32 -16.03
C LEU A 96 -1.62 -8.58 -15.20
N SER A 97 -0.77 -8.87 -14.22
CA SER A 97 -0.96 -9.99 -13.29
C SER A 97 -2.26 -9.85 -12.49
N ALA A 98 -2.58 -8.65 -12.00
CA ALA A 98 -3.82 -8.38 -11.28
C ALA A 98 -5.07 -8.61 -12.14
N LEU A 99 -5.00 -8.29 -13.45
CA LEU A 99 -6.09 -8.55 -14.40
C LEU A 99 -6.24 -10.05 -14.71
N LEU A 100 -5.13 -10.73 -15.03
CA LEU A 100 -5.13 -12.15 -15.39
C LEU A 100 -5.53 -13.04 -14.20
N TYR A 101 -5.01 -12.75 -13.01
CA TYR A 101 -5.21 -13.57 -11.81
C TYR A 101 -6.25 -12.98 -10.84
N ARG A 102 -7.17 -12.13 -11.33
CA ARG A 102 -8.19 -11.46 -10.51
C ARG A 102 -8.98 -12.40 -9.60
N GLN A 103 -9.34 -13.59 -10.11
CA GLN A 103 -10.11 -14.57 -9.33
C GLN A 103 -9.26 -15.20 -8.22
N THR A 104 -7.99 -15.48 -8.50
CA THR A 104 -7.04 -16.02 -7.52
C THR A 104 -6.77 -14.99 -6.42
N LEU A 105 -6.59 -13.72 -6.78
CA LEU A 105 -6.45 -12.63 -5.82
C LEU A 105 -7.69 -12.47 -4.94
N ALA A 106 -8.89 -12.55 -5.53
CA ALA A 106 -10.14 -12.51 -4.77
C ALA A 106 -10.26 -13.68 -3.77
N ARG A 107 -9.94 -14.91 -4.20
CA ARG A 107 -9.93 -16.08 -3.32
C ARG A 107 -8.87 -15.96 -2.21
N GLY A 108 -7.68 -15.49 -2.55
CA GLY A 108 -6.60 -15.25 -1.60
C GLY A 108 -6.99 -14.20 -0.56
N PHE A 109 -7.64 -13.11 -0.98
CA PHE A 109 -8.17 -12.10 -0.08
C PHE A 109 -9.27 -12.66 0.84
N GLN A 110 -10.20 -13.46 0.30
CA GLN A 110 -11.21 -14.13 1.11
C GLN A 110 -10.60 -15.08 2.15
N ALA A 111 -9.57 -15.84 1.77
CA ALA A 111 -8.83 -16.72 2.67
C ALA A 111 -8.08 -15.92 3.75
N GLY A 112 -7.45 -14.80 3.39
CA GLY A 112 -6.83 -13.88 4.33
C GLY A 112 -7.81 -13.31 5.35
N LEU A 113 -9.02 -12.91 4.92
CA LEU A 113 -10.08 -12.48 5.84
C LEU A 113 -10.53 -13.59 6.78
N ARG A 114 -10.62 -14.84 6.31
CA ARG A 114 -10.92 -15.99 7.18
C ARG A 114 -9.81 -16.23 8.19
N GLN A 115 -8.56 -16.15 7.77
CA GLN A 115 -7.43 -16.31 8.67
C GLN A 115 -7.40 -15.20 9.73
N ALA A 116 -7.68 -13.97 9.34
CA ALA A 116 -7.81 -12.84 10.27
C ALA A 116 -8.95 -13.05 11.28
N LEU A 117 -10.09 -13.60 10.84
CA LEU A 117 -11.20 -13.94 11.72
C LEU A 117 -10.83 -15.06 12.72
N LEU A 118 -10.03 -16.04 12.30
CA LEU A 118 -9.58 -17.14 13.16
C LEU A 118 -8.52 -16.72 14.17
N ALA A 119 -7.64 -15.79 13.80
CA ALA A 119 -6.63 -15.20 14.68
C ALA A 119 -7.19 -14.06 15.55
N TYR A 120 -8.48 -13.72 15.40
CA TYR A 120 -9.12 -12.66 16.16
C TYR A 120 -9.17 -13.02 17.65
N GLY A 121 -8.59 -12.16 18.50
CA GLY A 121 -8.47 -12.38 19.95
C GLY A 121 -7.16 -13.05 20.39
N GLU A 122 -6.39 -13.61 19.45
CA GLU A 122 -5.01 -14.07 19.68
C GLU A 122 -4.01 -12.98 19.32
N ASP A 123 -4.28 -12.25 18.23
CA ASP A 123 -3.47 -11.14 17.74
C ASP A 123 -4.31 -9.86 17.72
N ASP A 124 -4.00 -8.94 18.64
CA ASP A 124 -4.68 -7.66 18.78
C ASP A 124 -4.51 -6.76 17.53
N ALA A 125 -3.38 -6.85 16.82
CA ALA A 125 -3.18 -6.09 15.59
C ALA A 125 -4.08 -6.60 14.45
N VAL A 126 -4.26 -7.93 14.35
CA VAL A 126 -5.22 -8.54 13.43
C VAL A 126 -6.65 -8.17 13.82
N ALA A 127 -6.96 -8.16 15.12
CA ALA A 127 -8.27 -7.79 15.63
C ALA A 127 -8.62 -6.34 15.28
N ASP A 128 -7.72 -5.39 15.55
CA ASP A 128 -7.89 -3.98 15.23
C ASP A 128 -8.00 -3.71 13.73
N ALA A 129 -7.20 -4.39 12.91
CA ALA A 129 -7.27 -4.26 11.45
C ALA A 129 -8.61 -4.76 10.91
N LEU A 130 -9.10 -5.90 11.40
CA LEU A 130 -10.41 -6.44 11.02
C LEU A 130 -11.55 -5.54 11.51
N ASP A 131 -11.44 -5.01 12.72
CA ASP A 131 -12.39 -4.06 13.30
C ASP A 131 -12.45 -2.73 12.53
N ALA A 132 -11.29 -2.19 12.15
CA ALA A 132 -11.19 -1.00 11.33
C ALA A 132 -11.81 -1.23 9.94
N LEU A 133 -11.54 -2.37 9.32
CA LEU A 133 -12.15 -2.75 8.04
C LEU A 133 -13.68 -2.82 8.15
N GLN A 134 -14.20 -3.48 9.19
CA GLN A 134 -15.63 -3.63 9.44
C GLN A 134 -16.33 -2.28 9.62
N ARG A 135 -15.73 -1.36 10.39
CA ARG A 135 -16.25 0.00 10.56
C ARG A 135 -16.18 0.81 9.27
N ALA A 136 -15.04 0.76 8.57
CA ALA A 136 -14.81 1.55 7.35
C ALA A 136 -15.74 1.15 6.21
N LEU A 137 -16.04 -0.15 6.05
CA LEU A 137 -16.88 -0.66 4.97
C LEU A 137 -18.29 -1.05 5.41
N SER A 138 -18.65 -0.80 6.69
CA SER A 138 -19.97 -1.11 7.23
C SER A 138 -20.39 -2.56 6.97
N CYS A 139 -19.47 -3.49 7.26
CA CYS A 139 -19.60 -4.93 7.01
C CYS A 139 -19.34 -5.74 8.29
N CYS A 140 -19.72 -7.02 8.31
CA CYS A 140 -19.48 -7.89 9.47
C CYS A 140 -19.17 -9.33 9.03
N GLY A 141 -18.07 -9.89 9.57
CA GLY A 141 -17.59 -11.22 9.19
C GLY A 141 -17.03 -11.27 7.77
N VAL A 142 -16.78 -12.47 7.25
CA VAL A 142 -16.19 -12.66 5.91
C VAL A 142 -17.29 -12.62 4.85
N GLN A 143 -18.26 -13.51 4.96
CA GLN A 143 -19.47 -13.58 4.13
C GLN A 143 -20.69 -13.04 4.88
N SER A 144 -20.74 -13.20 6.21
CA SER A 144 -21.84 -12.71 7.04
C SER A 144 -21.43 -12.61 8.51
N TYR A 145 -22.22 -11.88 9.31
CA TYR A 145 -22.05 -11.82 10.76
C TYR A 145 -22.03 -13.20 11.44
N ARG A 146 -22.66 -14.21 10.82
CA ARG A 146 -22.69 -15.59 11.32
C ARG A 146 -21.31 -16.23 11.37
N ASP A 147 -20.34 -15.75 10.60
CA ASP A 147 -18.97 -16.27 10.63
C ASP A 147 -18.34 -16.10 12.02
N TRP A 148 -18.74 -15.06 12.78
CA TRP A 148 -18.33 -14.87 14.17
C TRP A 148 -18.87 -15.95 15.10
N LEU A 149 -20.08 -16.47 14.85
CA LEU A 149 -20.66 -17.52 15.68
C LEU A 149 -19.88 -18.83 15.56
N ALA A 150 -19.22 -19.05 14.42
CA ALA A 150 -18.36 -20.19 14.18
C ALA A 150 -16.90 -19.96 14.61
N SER A 151 -16.47 -18.69 14.76
CA SER A 151 -15.08 -18.37 15.11
C SER A 151 -14.74 -18.77 16.55
N PRO A 152 -13.47 -19.08 16.84
CA PRO A 152 -13.03 -19.44 18.20
C PRO A 152 -13.41 -18.36 19.23
N TRP A 153 -13.14 -17.10 18.91
CA TRP A 153 -13.47 -15.95 19.76
C TRP A 153 -14.96 -15.81 20.03
N GLY A 154 -15.81 -15.89 19.00
CA GLY A 154 -17.24 -15.75 19.17
C GLY A 154 -17.84 -16.89 20.00
N ARG A 155 -17.32 -18.11 19.86
CA ARG A 155 -17.69 -19.26 20.71
C ARG A 155 -17.29 -19.06 22.17
N GLN A 156 -16.09 -18.54 22.44
CA GLN A 156 -15.63 -18.22 23.79
C GLN A 156 -16.48 -17.12 24.44
N GLN A 157 -16.99 -16.19 23.64
CA GLN A 157 -17.80 -15.07 24.11
C GLN A 157 -19.31 -15.32 23.99
N ASN A 158 -19.77 -16.55 24.25
CA ASN A 158 -21.18 -16.95 24.24
C ASN A 158 -21.94 -16.55 22.96
N GLY A 159 -21.35 -16.82 21.79
CA GLY A 159 -21.95 -16.54 20.49
C GLY A 159 -22.07 -15.05 20.18
N SER A 160 -21.08 -14.25 20.60
CA SER A 160 -21.11 -12.81 20.38
C SER A 160 -20.38 -12.35 19.13
N VAL A 161 -20.69 -11.12 18.70
CA VAL A 161 -19.98 -10.39 17.65
C VAL A 161 -19.19 -9.22 18.24
N PRO A 162 -18.12 -8.76 17.58
CA PRO A 162 -17.41 -7.57 18.02
C PRO A 162 -18.22 -6.29 17.82
N LEU A 163 -17.87 -5.23 18.56
CA LEU A 163 -18.55 -3.94 18.49
C LEU A 163 -18.43 -3.25 17.12
N SER A 164 -17.38 -3.56 16.37
CA SER A 164 -17.14 -3.12 15.00
C SER A 164 -18.24 -3.57 14.01
N CYS A 165 -18.98 -4.65 14.32
CA CYS A 165 -20.11 -5.12 13.53
C CYS A 165 -21.42 -4.35 13.75
N CYS A 166 -21.48 -3.46 14.75
CA CYS A 166 -22.69 -2.71 15.09
C CYS A 166 -22.88 -1.48 14.19
N ARG A 167 -24.09 -1.31 13.63
CA ARG A 167 -24.46 -0.11 12.86
C ARG A 167 -24.52 1.15 13.72
N ASP A 168 -25.01 1.01 14.94
CA ASP A 168 -25.07 2.07 15.94
C ASP A 168 -24.47 1.54 17.25
N ARG A 169 -23.63 2.35 17.90
CA ARG A 169 -23.03 2.00 19.18
C ARG A 169 -24.07 1.95 20.30
N ARG A 170 -25.17 2.68 20.18
CA ARG A 170 -26.22 2.73 21.22
C ARG A 170 -27.20 1.57 21.06
N GLY A 171 -27.28 0.71 22.08
CA GLY A 171 -28.23 -0.39 22.13
C GLY A 171 -27.94 -1.57 21.18
N CYS A 172 -26.73 -1.69 20.65
CA CYS A 172 -26.31 -2.89 19.93
C CYS A 172 -26.09 -4.05 20.90
N ARG A 173 -26.94 -5.08 20.81
CA ARG A 173 -26.80 -6.29 21.62
C ARG A 173 -25.84 -7.26 20.93
N ARG A 174 -24.70 -7.53 21.57
CA ARG A 174 -23.66 -8.43 21.08
C ARG A 174 -23.99 -9.91 21.27
N SER A 175 -24.71 -10.25 22.34
CA SER A 175 -25.22 -11.59 22.60
C SER A 175 -26.61 -11.55 23.31
N PRO A 176 -27.61 -12.30 22.79
CA PRO A 176 -27.66 -12.84 21.43
C PRO A 176 -27.59 -11.68 20.41
N PRO A 177 -26.90 -11.86 19.26
CA PRO A 177 -26.74 -10.80 18.27
C PRO A 177 -28.08 -10.45 17.61
N ASP A 178 -28.49 -9.19 17.69
CA ASP A 178 -29.68 -8.69 17.00
C ASP A 178 -29.34 -8.32 15.55
N ALA A 179 -29.70 -9.20 14.61
CA ALA A 179 -29.46 -9.03 13.17
C ALA A 179 -30.08 -7.74 12.57
N ARG A 180 -30.95 -7.01 13.28
CA ARG A 180 -31.45 -5.68 12.82
C ARG A 180 -30.44 -4.56 13.09
N ARG A 181 -29.63 -4.66 14.14
CA ARG A 181 -28.66 -3.64 14.56
C ARG A 181 -27.23 -3.92 14.07
N LEU A 182 -26.98 -5.08 13.47
CA LEU A 182 -25.70 -5.45 12.89
C LEU A 182 -25.61 -5.12 11.39
N HIS A 183 -24.38 -4.92 10.91
CA HIS A 183 -24.08 -5.02 9.49
C HIS A 183 -24.32 -6.45 9.00
N ARG A 184 -25.21 -6.64 8.03
CA ARG A 184 -25.57 -7.98 7.51
C ARG A 184 -24.63 -8.49 6.44
N ASP A 185 -24.05 -7.56 5.69
CA ASP A 185 -23.19 -7.87 4.55
C ASP A 185 -21.80 -8.29 5.03
N GLY A 186 -21.27 -9.37 4.45
CA GLY A 186 -19.89 -9.79 4.67
C GLY A 186 -18.88 -8.83 4.07
N CYS A 187 -17.72 -8.72 4.72
CA CYS A 187 -16.66 -7.82 4.27
C CYS A 187 -16.07 -8.21 2.92
N PHE A 188 -16.01 -9.50 2.56
CA PHE A 188 -15.53 -9.91 1.24
C PHE A 188 -16.38 -9.34 0.10
N GLY A 189 -17.71 -9.43 0.24
CA GLY A 189 -18.64 -8.90 -0.76
C GLY A 189 -18.58 -7.38 -0.84
N ARG A 190 -18.54 -6.70 0.31
CA ARG A 190 -18.44 -5.23 0.39
C ARG A 190 -17.14 -4.70 -0.19
N VAL A 191 -15.99 -5.31 0.12
CA VAL A 191 -14.69 -4.95 -0.48
C VAL A 191 -14.72 -5.18 -1.99
N SER A 192 -15.21 -6.34 -2.45
CA SER A 192 -15.27 -6.65 -3.89
C SER A 192 -16.14 -5.66 -4.65
N ALA A 193 -17.30 -5.29 -4.08
CA ALA A 193 -18.19 -4.28 -4.64
C ALA A 193 -17.56 -2.88 -4.60
N PHE A 194 -16.86 -2.52 -3.52
CA PHE A 194 -16.15 -1.25 -3.40
C PHE A 194 -15.04 -1.14 -4.46
N VAL A 195 -14.22 -2.17 -4.63
CA VAL A 195 -13.16 -2.22 -5.64
C VAL A 195 -13.76 -2.16 -7.04
N GLY A 196 -14.82 -2.92 -7.32
CA GLY A 196 -15.50 -2.89 -8.62
C GLY A 196 -16.10 -1.52 -8.94
N SER A 197 -16.79 -0.90 -7.98
CA SER A 197 -17.46 0.40 -8.18
C SER A 197 -16.46 1.56 -8.29
N ASN A 198 -15.32 1.48 -7.62
CA ASN A 198 -14.27 2.49 -7.64
C ASN A 198 -13.13 2.15 -8.60
N MET A 199 -13.26 1.09 -9.41
CA MET A 199 -12.21 0.61 -10.30
C MET A 199 -11.76 1.71 -11.28
N PHE A 200 -12.68 2.57 -11.70
CA PHE A 200 -12.36 3.72 -12.56
C PHE A 200 -11.34 4.67 -11.92
N TYR A 201 -11.51 5.02 -10.64
CA TYR A 201 -10.58 5.90 -9.92
C TYR A 201 -9.21 5.24 -9.75
N VAL A 202 -9.19 3.95 -9.39
CA VAL A 202 -7.95 3.18 -9.25
C VAL A 202 -7.20 3.09 -10.59
N ALA A 203 -7.90 2.77 -11.68
CA ALA A 203 -7.32 2.68 -13.01
C ALA A 203 -6.78 4.03 -13.49
N THR A 204 -7.54 5.11 -13.25
CA THR A 204 -7.13 6.47 -13.61
C THR A 204 -5.89 6.90 -12.82
N ALA A 205 -5.84 6.64 -11.52
CA ALA A 205 -4.69 6.93 -10.68
C ALA A 205 -3.44 6.13 -11.12
N ALA A 206 -3.61 4.84 -11.43
CA ALA A 206 -2.53 3.98 -11.91
C ALA A 206 -1.97 4.45 -13.27
N LEU A 207 -2.85 4.81 -14.21
CA LEU A 207 -2.44 5.37 -15.50
C LEU A 207 -1.74 6.72 -15.33
N GLY A 208 -2.28 7.60 -14.48
CA GLY A 208 -1.67 8.88 -14.15
C GLY A 208 -0.26 8.72 -13.58
N LEU A 209 -0.07 7.75 -12.66
CA LEU A 209 1.25 7.43 -12.11
C LEU A 209 2.21 6.91 -13.19
N ALA A 210 1.74 6.04 -14.09
CA ALA A 210 2.56 5.52 -15.20
C ALA A 210 3.00 6.64 -16.17
N LEU A 211 2.10 7.57 -16.51
CA LEU A 211 2.42 8.74 -17.33
C LEU A 211 3.39 9.68 -16.63
N LEU A 212 3.19 9.92 -15.32
CA LEU A 212 4.09 10.71 -14.50
C LEU A 212 5.50 10.08 -14.48
N GLN A 213 5.60 8.76 -14.34
CA GLN A 213 6.86 8.02 -14.41
C GLN A 213 7.56 8.21 -15.76
N LEU A 214 6.81 8.11 -16.86
CA LEU A 214 7.33 8.32 -18.23
C LEU A 214 7.90 9.73 -18.41
N VAL A 215 7.22 10.75 -17.89
CA VAL A 215 7.74 12.13 -17.90
C VAL A 215 9.07 12.20 -17.15
N GLY A 216 9.17 11.61 -15.96
CA GLY A 216 10.42 11.55 -15.19
C GLY A 216 11.57 10.88 -15.96
N ILE A 217 11.30 9.76 -16.64
CA ILE A 217 12.28 9.06 -17.49
C ILE A 217 12.76 9.96 -18.62
N VAL A 218 11.84 10.59 -19.37
CA VAL A 218 12.18 11.47 -20.49
C VAL A 218 13.01 12.65 -20.01
N LEU A 219 12.62 13.30 -18.91
CA LEU A 219 13.37 14.43 -18.34
C LEU A 219 14.78 14.01 -17.91
N ALA A 220 14.92 12.87 -17.23
CA ALA A 220 16.22 12.34 -16.80
C ALA A 220 17.12 11.98 -17.99
N CYS A 221 16.59 11.32 -19.02
CA CYS A 221 17.32 10.96 -20.23
C CYS A 221 17.77 12.20 -21.02
N LEU A 222 16.89 13.20 -21.19
CA LEU A 222 17.23 14.46 -21.84
C LEU A 222 18.32 15.21 -21.08
N LEU A 223 18.28 15.19 -19.74
CA LEU A 223 19.28 15.86 -18.93
C LEU A 223 20.61 15.11 -19.01
N ALA A 224 20.61 13.78 -18.96
CA ALA A 224 21.80 12.95 -19.12
C ALA A 224 22.46 13.12 -20.49
N ALA A 225 21.67 13.27 -21.56
CA ALA A 225 22.17 13.48 -22.92
C ALA A 225 22.84 14.85 -23.08
N ARG A 226 22.39 15.87 -22.34
CA ARG A 226 22.89 17.24 -22.45
C ARG A 226 23.93 17.62 -21.39
N ALA A 227 23.99 16.92 -20.26
CA ALA A 227 25.04 17.11 -19.27
C ALA A 227 26.42 16.85 -19.90
N PRO A 228 27.52 17.51 -19.51
CA PRO A 228 28.86 17.24 -20.05
C PRO A 228 29.38 15.86 -19.60
N ALA A 229 30.14 15.17 -20.45
CA ALA A 229 30.83 13.96 -20.04
C ALA A 229 32.00 14.43 -19.18
N HIS A 230 31.87 14.34 -17.86
CA HIS A 230 33.07 14.23 -17.05
C HIS A 230 33.70 12.89 -17.43
N LEU A 231 34.63 12.94 -18.38
CA LEU A 231 35.63 11.91 -18.59
C LEU A 231 36.19 11.59 -17.21
N LEU A 232 35.92 10.38 -16.71
CA LEU A 232 36.78 9.76 -15.73
C LEU A 232 38.15 9.70 -16.38
N GLY A 233 38.99 10.68 -16.04
CA GLY A 233 40.41 10.66 -16.32
C GLY A 233 41.02 9.50 -15.55
N THR A 234 41.03 8.31 -16.15
CA THR A 234 42.20 7.46 -16.05
C THR A 234 43.21 8.05 -17.04
N THR A 235 44.17 8.75 -16.48
CA THR A 235 45.37 9.28 -17.12
C THR A 235 46.00 8.26 -18.08
N THR A 236 46.24 8.68 -19.31
CA THR A 236 47.39 8.29 -20.15
C THR A 236 47.95 9.59 -20.76
N PRO A 237 49.23 9.71 -21.19
CA PRO A 237 50.48 8.99 -20.93
C PRO A 237 51.60 10.04 -20.57
N PRO A 238 52.92 9.97 -20.90
CA PRO A 238 53.63 9.29 -22.01
C PRO A 238 54.15 7.87 -21.70
#